data_AF-A0A2E4PGA9-F1
#
_entry.id   AF-A0A2E4PGA9-F1
#
_cell.length_a   1.000
_cell.length_b   1.000
_cell.length_c   1.000
_cell.angle_alpha   90.00
_cell.angle_beta   90.00
_cell.angle_gamma   90.00
#
_symmetry.space_group_name_H-M   'P 1'
#
loop_
_entity.id
_entity.type
_entity.pdbx_description
1 polymer ?
#
loop_
_entity_poly.entity_id
_entity_poly.type
_entity_poly.pdbx_seq_one_letter_code
_entity_poly.pdbx_strand_id
1 'polypeptide(L)'
;MELKKMIKKAIKYLLIAVINLIVLTVLLAFWTDKLEVTFNDLVRPIEFLKILGFTVLALIGMRLLVWYFRKYNIHNLTTKLRLATLLTFLISSYLYVVYSVKFVDHVIVNRQFRAQIANKIKSSNGLANGSMAENLTIKEYHQIASMNWFPKLPMEATNIMYDYQYDGFLPDYSFTLKYYLPKEMKVDSMNYKNGNFTKYQSFEIIGNKIRVTYSEDEQ
;
A
#
# COMPACT_ATOMS: atom_id res chain seq x y z
N MET A 1 42.77 -18.42 15.67
CA MET A 1 42.41 -17.46 16.75
C MET A 1 41.83 -16.14 16.22
N GLU A 2 42.33 -15.62 15.09
CA GLU A 2 41.84 -14.36 14.49
C GLU A 2 40.40 -14.39 13.96
N LEU A 3 39.97 -15.51 13.36
CA LEU A 3 38.61 -15.67 12.85
C LEU A 3 37.54 -15.48 13.94
N LYS A 4 37.74 -16.10 15.13
CA LYS A 4 36.86 -15.91 16.29
C LYS A 4 36.79 -14.43 16.75
N LYS A 5 37.90 -13.68 16.63
CA LYS A 5 37.99 -12.27 17.05
C LYS A 5 37.34 -11.33 16.02
N MET A 6 37.43 -11.64 14.73
CA MET A 6 36.72 -10.96 13.65
C MET A 6 35.21 -11.19 13.73
N ILE A 7 34.77 -12.44 13.92
CA ILE A 7 33.35 -12.80 14.07
C ILE A 7 32.72 -12.06 15.24
N LYS A 8 33.36 -12.04 16.42
CA LYS A 8 32.86 -11.31 17.61
C LYS A 8 32.67 -9.80 17.39
N LYS A 9 33.47 -9.17 16.52
CA LYS A 9 33.34 -7.73 16.20
C LYS A 9 32.23 -7.47 15.17
N ALA A 10 32.10 -8.32 14.16
CA ALA A 10 31.05 -8.22 13.14
C ALA A 10 29.65 -8.42 13.72
N ILE A 11 29.51 -9.32 14.72
CA ILE A 11 28.24 -9.61 15.39
C ILE A 11 27.56 -8.34 15.95
N LYS A 12 28.33 -7.38 16.48
CA LYS A 12 27.74 -6.18 17.09
C LYS A 12 27.06 -5.26 16.07
N TYR A 13 27.65 -5.12 14.88
CA TYR A 13 27.07 -4.33 13.79
C TYR A 13 25.90 -5.04 13.14
N LEU A 14 26.01 -6.37 12.98
CA LEU A 14 24.91 -7.20 12.52
C LEU A 14 23.69 -7.11 13.46
N LEU A 15 23.92 -7.10 14.78
CA LEU A 15 22.86 -6.96 15.77
C LEU A 15 22.07 -5.65 15.60
N ILE A 16 22.75 -4.54 15.29
CA ILE A 16 22.08 -3.25 15.00
C ILE A 16 21.15 -3.38 13.79
N ALA A 17 21.64 -3.99 12.70
CA ALA A 17 20.84 -4.19 11.49
C ALA A 17 19.65 -5.14 11.73
N VAL A 18 19.84 -6.22 12.50
CA VAL A 18 18.77 -7.17 12.85
C VAL A 18 17.71 -6.50 13.73
N ILE A 19 18.09 -5.71 14.73
CA ILE A 19 17.13 -4.96 15.55
C ILE A 19 16.31 -4.01 14.68
N ASN A 20 16.96 -3.26 13.79
CA ASN A 20 16.28 -2.35 12.87
C ASN A 20 15.30 -3.09 11.93
N LEU A 21 15.72 -4.23 11.39
CA LEU A 21 14.87 -5.11 10.57
C LEU A 21 13.64 -5.58 11.36
N ILE A 22 13.81 -6.04 12.59
CA ILE A 22 12.71 -6.48 13.46
C ILE A 22 11.73 -5.34 13.70
N VAL A 23 12.22 -4.17 14.09
CA VAL A 23 11.35 -3.00 14.39
C VAL A 23 10.55 -2.58 13.16
N LEU A 24 11.18 -2.48 11.99
CA LEU A 24 10.48 -2.14 10.75
C LEU A 24 9.47 -3.21 10.33
N THR A 25 9.78 -4.49 10.54
CA THR A 25 8.86 -5.61 10.25
C THR A 25 7.65 -5.57 11.17
N VAL A 26 7.85 -5.26 12.46
CA VAL A 26 6.77 -5.07 13.42
C VAL A 26 5.89 -3.88 13.03
N LEU A 27 6.49 -2.74 12.65
CA LEU A 27 5.74 -1.59 12.16
C LEU A 27 4.92 -1.93 10.90
N LEU A 28 5.52 -2.66 9.95
CA LEU A 28 4.82 -3.17 8.77
C LEU A 28 3.59 -4.00 9.15
N ALA A 29 3.76 -4.98 10.04
CA ALA A 29 2.66 -5.81 10.50
C ALA A 29 1.55 -5.00 11.18
N PHE A 30 1.89 -3.91 11.87
CA PHE A 30 0.92 -3.07 12.55
C PHE A 30 0.14 -2.14 11.62
N TRP A 31 0.76 -1.50 10.64
CA TRP A 31 0.02 -0.55 9.79
C TRP A 31 -0.81 -1.23 8.70
N THR A 32 -0.44 -2.45 8.27
CA THR A 32 -1.15 -3.16 7.21
C THR A 32 -2.43 -3.83 7.73
N ASP A 33 -3.55 -3.11 7.60
CA ASP A 33 -4.87 -3.56 8.02
C ASP A 33 -5.57 -4.46 6.98
N LYS A 34 -6.76 -4.97 7.34
CA LYS A 34 -7.56 -5.87 6.48
C LYS A 34 -7.91 -5.21 5.14
N LEU A 35 -8.15 -3.91 5.14
CA LEU A 35 -8.55 -3.17 3.95
C LEU A 35 -7.41 -3.14 2.93
N GLU A 36 -6.17 -2.84 3.34
CA GLU A 36 -4.99 -2.91 2.46
C GLU A 36 -4.82 -4.28 1.84
N VAL A 37 -4.90 -5.34 2.66
CA VAL A 37 -4.69 -6.73 2.21
C VAL A 37 -5.77 -7.20 1.23
N THR A 38 -6.98 -6.64 1.33
CA THR A 38 -8.09 -7.00 0.44
C THR A 38 -7.87 -6.50 -0.99
N PHE A 39 -7.21 -5.35 -1.16
CA PHE A 39 -6.90 -4.80 -2.49
C PHE A 39 -5.52 -5.20 -3.00
N ASN A 40 -4.59 -5.52 -2.10
CA ASN A 40 -3.24 -5.92 -2.46
C ASN A 40 -2.71 -6.91 -1.42
N ASP A 41 -2.92 -8.19 -1.67
CA ASP A 41 -2.39 -9.29 -0.87
C ASP A 41 -0.85 -9.31 -0.85
N LEU A 42 -0.22 -8.85 -1.93
CA LEU A 42 1.23 -8.70 -2.06
C LEU A 42 1.81 -7.46 -1.35
N VAL A 43 0.98 -6.61 -0.74
CA VAL A 43 1.47 -5.39 -0.06
C VAL A 43 2.51 -5.72 1.02
N ARG A 44 2.28 -6.79 1.81
CA ARG A 44 3.21 -7.18 2.88
C ARG A 44 4.53 -7.73 2.32
N PRO A 45 4.54 -8.72 1.40
CA PRO A 45 5.76 -9.17 0.75
C PRO A 45 6.57 -8.05 0.07
N ILE A 46 5.91 -7.17 -0.68
CA ILE A 46 6.58 -6.08 -1.42
C ILE A 46 7.22 -5.10 -0.44
N GLU A 47 6.50 -4.68 0.60
CA GLU A 47 7.03 -3.78 1.62
C GLU A 47 8.14 -4.45 2.45
N PHE A 48 8.02 -5.74 2.74
CA PHE A 48 9.09 -6.49 3.39
C PHE A 48 10.36 -6.54 2.54
N LEU A 49 10.25 -6.69 1.23
CA LEU A 49 11.38 -6.62 0.31
C LEU A 49 12.06 -5.24 0.35
N LYS A 50 11.28 -4.15 0.47
CA LYS A 50 11.84 -2.80 0.69
C LYS A 50 12.65 -2.74 1.98
N ILE A 51 12.12 -3.27 3.09
CA ILE A 51 12.83 -3.31 4.38
C ILE A 51 14.16 -4.08 4.23
N LEU A 52 14.16 -5.21 3.53
CA LEU A 52 15.39 -5.96 3.23
C LEU A 52 16.39 -5.12 2.43
N GLY A 53 15.93 -4.42 1.39
CA GLY A 53 16.76 -3.51 0.60
C GLY A 53 17.43 -2.42 1.44
N PHE A 54 16.67 -1.74 2.30
CA PHE A 54 17.21 -0.75 3.24
C PHE A 54 18.16 -1.35 4.27
N THR A 55 17.91 -2.59 4.71
CA THR A 55 18.81 -3.32 5.62
C THR A 55 20.15 -3.64 4.95
N VAL A 56 20.14 -4.07 3.69
CA VAL A 56 21.36 -4.29 2.89
C VAL A 56 22.14 -2.98 2.72
N LEU A 57 21.45 -1.88 2.40
CA LEU A 57 22.07 -0.55 2.31
C LEU A 57 22.72 -0.13 3.64
N ALA A 58 22.06 -0.39 4.77
CA ALA A 58 22.63 -0.12 6.09
C ALA A 58 23.90 -0.94 6.35
N LEU A 59 23.94 -2.23 5.96
CA LEU A 59 25.12 -3.08 6.10
C LEU A 59 26.29 -2.59 5.21
N ILE A 60 26.01 -2.14 4.00
CA ILE A 60 27.01 -1.50 3.11
C ILE A 60 27.54 -0.22 3.77
N GLY A 61 26.65 0.63 4.28
CA GLY A 61 27.02 1.84 5.02
C GLY A 61 27.90 1.54 6.24
N MET A 62 27.56 0.51 7.03
CA MET A 62 28.37 0.06 8.16
C MET A 62 29.75 -0.42 7.71
N ARG A 63 29.87 -1.10 6.56
CA ARG A 63 31.17 -1.52 6.02
C ARG A 63 32.06 -0.33 5.69
N LEU A 64 31.50 0.70 5.06
CA LEU A 64 32.21 1.96 4.77
C LEU A 64 32.63 2.68 6.06
N LEU A 65 31.74 2.69 7.06
CA LEU A 65 31.97 3.31 8.35
C LEU A 65 33.07 2.58 9.17
N VAL A 66 33.15 1.24 9.06
CA VAL A 66 34.27 0.46 9.62
C VAL A 66 35.59 0.80 8.94
N TRP A 67 35.61 0.96 7.60
CA TRP A 67 36.79 1.42 6.88
C TRP A 67 37.22 2.81 7.32
N TYR A 68 36.27 3.74 7.45
CA TYR A 68 36.50 5.10 7.97
C TYR A 68 37.13 5.07 9.37
N PHE A 69 36.61 4.25 10.29
CA PHE A 69 37.19 4.13 11.64
C PHE A 69 38.62 3.60 11.68
N ARG A 70 38.99 2.73 10.75
CA ARG A 70 40.36 2.25 10.61
C ARG A 70 41.27 3.35 10.09
N LYS A 71 40.83 4.09 9.07
CA LYS A 71 41.59 5.19 8.46
C LYS A 71 41.93 6.29 9.47
N TYR A 72 40.98 6.64 10.35
CA TYR A 72 41.13 7.71 11.33
C TYR A 72 41.49 7.24 12.74
N ASN A 73 41.92 5.97 12.91
CA ASN A 73 42.33 5.39 14.20
C ASN A 73 41.33 5.63 15.35
N ILE A 74 40.03 5.61 15.05
CA ILE A 74 39.01 5.72 16.09
C ILE A 74 39.00 4.39 16.83
N HIS A 75 39.36 4.37 18.12
CA HIS A 75 39.42 3.13 18.92
C HIS A 75 38.21 2.94 19.84
N ASN A 76 37.55 4.02 20.26
CA ASN A 76 36.44 3.97 21.21
C ASN A 76 35.23 3.20 20.64
N LEU A 77 34.90 2.06 21.24
CA LEU A 77 33.79 1.20 20.81
C LEU A 77 32.44 1.90 20.91
N THR A 78 32.20 2.68 21.96
CA THR A 78 30.93 3.38 22.19
C THR A 78 30.65 4.36 21.06
N THR A 79 31.64 5.14 20.64
CA THR A 79 31.53 6.07 19.52
C THR A 79 31.20 5.33 18.22
N LYS A 80 31.84 4.18 17.97
CA LYS A 80 31.58 3.37 16.78
C LYS A 80 30.15 2.86 16.71
N LEU A 81 29.63 2.37 17.83
CA LEU A 81 28.27 1.84 17.91
C LEU A 81 27.24 2.97 17.77
N ARG A 82 27.47 4.13 18.38
CA ARG A 82 26.59 5.31 18.23
C ARG A 82 26.49 5.76 16.77
N LEU A 83 27.63 5.92 16.10
CA LEU A 83 27.66 6.32 14.68
C LEU A 83 27.04 5.27 13.76
N ALA A 84 27.27 3.97 14.00
CA ALA A 84 26.64 2.91 13.23
C ALA A 84 25.11 2.89 13.42
N THR A 85 24.63 3.10 14.64
CA THR A 85 23.19 3.19 14.95
C THR A 85 22.57 4.39 14.26
N LEU A 86 23.20 5.57 14.38
CA LEU A 86 22.73 6.80 13.75
C LEU A 86 22.68 6.66 12.23
N LEU A 87 23.71 6.08 11.61
CA LEU A 87 23.73 5.82 10.17
C LEU A 87 22.59 4.89 9.74
N THR A 88 22.36 3.80 10.50
CA THR A 88 21.29 2.84 10.22
C THR A 88 19.91 3.52 10.28
N PHE A 89 19.72 4.36 11.30
CA PHE A 89 18.49 5.11 11.48
C PHE A 89 18.28 6.14 10.37
N LEU A 90 19.33 6.86 9.96
CA LEU A 90 19.28 7.80 8.84
C LEU A 90 18.91 7.10 7.53
N ILE A 91 19.56 5.98 7.21
CA ILE A 91 19.26 5.19 6.02
C ILE A 91 17.79 4.73 6.03
N SER A 92 17.30 4.29 7.19
CA SER A 92 15.93 3.77 7.33
C SER A 92 14.87 4.83 7.63
N SER A 93 15.26 6.11 7.73
CA SER A 93 14.39 7.19 8.24
C SER A 93 13.12 7.36 7.43
N TYR A 94 13.23 7.27 6.10
CA TYR A 94 12.10 7.31 5.19
C TYR A 94 11.04 6.25 5.53
N LEU A 95 11.46 5.00 5.74
CA LEU A 95 10.52 3.91 6.09
C LEU A 95 9.88 4.15 7.45
N TYR A 96 10.64 4.61 8.44
CA TYR A 96 10.08 4.94 9.75
C TYR A 96 8.99 6.00 9.67
N VAL A 97 9.23 7.08 8.94
CA VAL A 97 8.26 8.17 8.78
C VAL A 97 7.01 7.66 8.06
N VAL A 98 7.16 7.00 6.91
CA VAL A 98 6.03 6.52 6.11
C VAL A 98 5.20 5.50 6.88
N TYR A 99 5.82 4.52 7.53
CA TYR A 99 5.09 3.50 8.28
C TYR A 99 4.42 4.07 9.53
N SER A 100 5.03 5.05 10.19
CA SER A 100 4.41 5.73 11.34
C SER A 100 3.18 6.52 10.92
N VAL A 101 3.25 7.27 9.81
CA VAL A 101 2.09 8.02 9.27
C VAL A 101 0.96 7.06 8.91
N LYS A 102 1.25 5.97 8.20
CA LYS A 102 0.24 4.96 7.87
C LYS A 102 -0.35 4.28 9.11
N PHE A 103 0.48 3.97 10.11
CA PHE A 103 0.00 3.40 11.37
C PHE A 103 -0.99 4.34 12.06
N VAL A 104 -0.65 5.62 12.19
CA VAL A 104 -1.54 6.62 12.80
C VAL A 104 -2.83 6.75 12.00
N ASP A 105 -2.75 6.93 10.69
CA ASP A 105 -3.92 7.13 9.85
C ASP A 105 -4.84 5.89 9.85
N HIS A 106 -4.30 4.69 9.61
CA HIS A 106 -5.10 3.49 9.45
C HIS A 106 -5.58 2.90 10.78
N VAL A 107 -4.71 2.89 11.80
CA VAL A 107 -4.94 2.13 13.04
C VAL A 107 -5.44 3.01 14.19
N ILE A 108 -5.08 4.29 14.21
CA ILE A 108 -5.48 5.20 15.29
C ILE A 108 -6.68 6.06 14.85
N VAL A 109 -6.55 6.78 13.73
CA VAL A 109 -7.56 7.76 13.29
C VAL A 109 -8.75 7.07 12.61
N ASN A 110 -8.50 6.24 11.59
CA ASN A 110 -9.55 5.72 10.72
C ASN A 110 -9.91 4.24 10.95
N ARG A 111 -9.54 3.66 12.09
CA ARG A 111 -9.67 2.22 12.35
C ARG A 111 -11.08 1.68 12.15
N GLN A 112 -12.07 2.31 12.77
CA GLN A 112 -13.46 1.87 12.67
C GLN A 112 -14.01 2.06 11.26
N PHE A 113 -13.72 3.20 10.64
CA PHE A 113 -14.15 3.52 9.28
C PHE A 113 -13.59 2.52 8.25
N ARG A 114 -12.28 2.26 8.29
CA ARG A 114 -11.64 1.28 7.40
C ARG A 114 -12.12 -0.15 7.65
N ALA A 115 -12.38 -0.53 8.90
CA ALA A 115 -12.96 -1.82 9.24
C ALA A 115 -14.40 -1.98 8.69
N GLN A 116 -15.22 -0.93 8.74
CA GLN A 116 -16.56 -0.94 8.15
C GLN A 116 -16.50 -1.14 6.63
N ILE A 117 -15.58 -0.44 5.95
CA ILE A 117 -15.35 -0.63 4.50
C ILE A 117 -14.93 -2.08 4.22
N ALA A 118 -13.94 -2.60 4.94
CA ALA A 118 -13.43 -3.96 4.75
C ALA A 118 -14.47 -5.06 5.03
N ASN A 119 -15.58 -4.74 5.71
CA ASN A 119 -16.69 -5.67 5.93
C ASN A 119 -17.75 -5.60 4.82
N LYS A 120 -17.83 -4.48 4.09
CA LYS A 120 -18.70 -4.34 2.91
C LYS A 120 -18.11 -5.00 1.67
N ILE A 121 -16.78 -5.10 1.61
CA ILE A 121 -16.08 -5.73 0.49
C ILE A 121 -16.23 -7.25 0.57
N LYS A 122 -16.61 -7.86 -0.55
CA LYS A 122 -16.73 -9.29 -0.77
C LYS A 122 -15.84 -9.70 -1.95
N SER A 123 -15.49 -10.98 -2.02
CA SER A 123 -14.87 -11.53 -3.23
C SER A 123 -15.88 -11.47 -4.39
N SER A 124 -15.40 -11.17 -5.58
CA SER A 124 -16.25 -11.15 -6.77
C SER A 124 -16.38 -12.56 -7.38
N ASN A 125 -17.50 -12.84 -8.05
CA ASN A 125 -17.92 -14.20 -8.40
C ASN A 125 -17.61 -14.62 -9.85
N GLY A 126 -16.87 -13.82 -10.65
CA GLY A 126 -16.68 -14.10 -12.09
C GLY A 126 -15.28 -14.58 -12.52
N LEU A 127 -14.20 -14.07 -11.92
CA LEU A 127 -12.81 -14.48 -12.21
C LEU A 127 -12.11 -14.99 -10.94
N ALA A 128 -10.92 -15.59 -11.09
CA ALA A 128 -10.14 -16.16 -9.98
C ALA A 128 -9.82 -15.14 -8.88
N ASN A 129 -9.66 -13.86 -9.25
CA ASN A 129 -9.37 -12.77 -8.33
C ASN A 129 -10.32 -11.58 -8.54
N GLY A 130 -10.56 -10.82 -7.47
CA GLY A 130 -11.41 -9.64 -7.55
C GLY A 130 -12.13 -9.29 -6.25
N SER A 131 -12.72 -8.10 -6.22
CA SER A 131 -13.53 -7.61 -5.11
C SER A 131 -14.74 -6.85 -5.59
N MET A 132 -15.82 -6.92 -4.83
CA MET A 132 -17.02 -6.13 -5.04
C MET A 132 -17.49 -5.53 -3.72
N ALA A 133 -18.16 -4.39 -3.79
CA ALA A 133 -18.83 -3.81 -2.64
C ALA A 133 -20.10 -3.09 -3.07
N GLU A 134 -21.10 -3.12 -2.21
CA GLU A 134 -22.41 -2.52 -2.44
C GLU A 134 -22.71 -1.48 -1.36
N ASN A 135 -23.57 -0.52 -1.71
CA ASN A 135 -24.10 0.48 -0.78
C ASN A 135 -22.98 1.26 -0.04
N LEU A 136 -21.95 1.65 -0.79
CA LEU A 136 -20.90 2.53 -0.33
C LEU A 136 -21.39 3.98 -0.32
N THR A 137 -21.00 4.70 0.72
CA THR A 137 -21.04 6.16 0.76
C THR A 137 -19.89 6.74 -0.05
N ILE A 138 -20.01 7.99 -0.48
CA ILE A 138 -18.95 8.66 -1.25
C ILE A 138 -17.61 8.73 -0.51
N LYS A 139 -17.62 8.89 0.81
CA LYS A 139 -16.41 8.89 1.63
C LYS A 139 -15.72 7.52 1.62
N GLU A 140 -16.50 6.45 1.78
CA GLU A 140 -15.98 5.08 1.75
C GLU A 140 -15.43 4.75 0.37
N TYR A 141 -16.14 5.14 -0.69
CA TYR A 141 -15.68 4.95 -2.06
C TYR A 141 -14.38 5.71 -2.34
N HIS A 142 -14.27 6.97 -1.93
CA HIS A 142 -13.04 7.73 -2.12
C HIS A 142 -11.85 7.15 -1.36
N GLN A 143 -12.08 6.55 -0.18
CA GLN A 143 -11.03 5.80 0.51
C GLN A 143 -10.54 4.64 -0.36
N ILE A 144 -11.46 3.86 -0.95
CA ILE A 144 -11.12 2.74 -1.84
C ILE A 144 -10.39 3.22 -3.10
N ALA A 145 -10.92 4.26 -3.74
CA ALA A 145 -10.36 4.85 -4.95
C ALA A 145 -9.00 5.52 -4.73
N SER A 146 -8.64 5.87 -3.48
CA SER A 146 -7.30 6.39 -3.18
C SER A 146 -6.22 5.30 -3.16
N MET A 147 -6.63 4.04 -3.01
CA MET A 147 -5.75 2.87 -2.96
C MET A 147 -5.66 2.14 -4.31
N ASN A 148 -6.53 2.50 -5.27
CA ASN A 148 -6.67 1.83 -6.56
C ASN A 148 -6.77 2.87 -7.69
N TRP A 149 -6.87 2.41 -8.93
CA TRP A 149 -7.03 3.29 -10.09
C TRP A 149 -8.48 3.74 -10.33
N PHE A 150 -9.42 3.32 -9.48
CA PHE A 150 -10.86 3.55 -9.66
C PHE A 150 -11.20 5.03 -9.91
N PRO A 151 -12.17 5.34 -10.80
CA PRO A 151 -12.45 6.71 -11.20
C PRO A 151 -13.00 7.53 -10.02
N LYS A 152 -12.63 8.81 -9.96
CA LYS A 152 -13.18 9.72 -8.95
C LYS A 152 -14.64 10.04 -9.26
N LEU A 153 -15.47 10.03 -8.23
CA LEU A 153 -16.88 10.39 -8.31
C LEU A 153 -17.14 11.79 -7.74
N PRO A 154 -18.22 12.47 -8.18
CA PRO A 154 -18.66 13.71 -7.56
C PRO A 154 -19.18 13.47 -6.14
N MET A 155 -19.13 14.51 -5.29
CA MET A 155 -19.43 14.41 -3.85
C MET A 155 -20.90 14.06 -3.56
N GLU A 156 -21.79 14.29 -4.52
CA GLU A 156 -23.22 14.03 -4.45
C GLU A 156 -23.57 12.56 -4.75
N ALA A 157 -22.59 11.73 -5.13
CA ALA A 157 -22.82 10.34 -5.47
C ALA A 157 -23.31 9.52 -4.25
N THR A 158 -24.36 8.73 -4.47
CA THR A 158 -24.98 7.88 -3.44
C THR A 158 -25.20 6.46 -3.93
N ASN A 159 -25.35 5.52 -2.98
CA ASN A 159 -25.56 4.09 -3.23
C ASN A 159 -24.55 3.54 -4.24
N ILE A 160 -23.27 3.77 -3.97
CA ILE A 160 -22.17 3.42 -4.86
C ILE A 160 -21.92 1.91 -4.74
N MET A 161 -21.74 1.26 -5.88
CA MET A 161 -21.43 -0.15 -5.99
C MET A 161 -20.32 -0.32 -7.00
N TYR A 162 -19.31 -1.12 -6.68
CA TYR A 162 -18.30 -1.51 -7.66
C TYR A 162 -18.15 -3.03 -7.68
N ASP A 163 -17.73 -3.54 -8.83
CA ASP A 163 -17.29 -4.91 -9.05
C ASP A 163 -16.00 -4.86 -9.87
N TYR A 164 -14.93 -5.43 -9.35
CA TYR A 164 -13.62 -5.51 -9.98
C TYR A 164 -13.17 -6.97 -10.00
N GLN A 165 -12.78 -7.46 -11.17
CA GLN A 165 -12.36 -8.83 -11.40
C GLN A 165 -11.13 -8.84 -12.29
N TYR A 166 -10.20 -9.77 -12.06
CA TYR A 166 -9.01 -9.92 -12.89
C TYR A 166 -8.50 -11.37 -12.88
N ASP A 167 -7.81 -11.76 -13.95
CA ASP A 167 -7.27 -13.11 -14.13
C ASP A 167 -6.12 -13.39 -13.14
N GLY A 168 -5.19 -12.44 -13.01
CA GLY A 168 -4.04 -12.51 -12.11
C GLY A 168 -2.77 -13.09 -12.76
N PHE A 169 -2.90 -13.72 -13.92
CA PHE A 169 -1.78 -14.09 -14.79
C PHE A 169 -1.70 -13.18 -16.02
N LEU A 170 -2.81 -12.99 -16.71
CA LEU A 170 -2.94 -12.03 -17.80
C LEU A 170 -3.34 -10.64 -17.28
N PRO A 171 -3.03 -9.56 -18.03
CA PRO A 171 -3.49 -8.21 -17.68
C PRO A 171 -5.00 -8.02 -17.83
N ASP A 172 -5.75 -9.08 -18.12
CA ASP A 172 -7.19 -9.06 -18.34
C ASP A 172 -7.95 -8.72 -17.05
N TYR A 173 -8.86 -7.75 -17.16
CA TYR A 173 -9.72 -7.34 -16.05
C TYR A 173 -11.05 -6.80 -16.53
N SER A 174 -12.04 -6.89 -15.64
CA SER A 174 -13.33 -6.22 -15.77
C SER A 174 -13.60 -5.37 -14.54
N PHE A 175 -14.04 -4.14 -14.77
CA PHE A 175 -14.46 -3.22 -13.73
C PHE A 175 -15.83 -2.65 -14.06
N THR A 176 -16.74 -2.67 -13.10
CA THR A 176 -18.05 -2.02 -13.22
C THR A 176 -18.31 -1.18 -11.98
N LEU A 177 -18.80 0.03 -12.18
CA LEU A 177 -19.14 0.99 -11.15
C LEU A 177 -20.55 1.53 -11.40
N LYS A 178 -21.42 1.42 -10.41
CA LYS A 178 -22.79 1.97 -10.44
C LYS A 178 -23.00 2.91 -9.28
N TYR A 179 -23.64 4.04 -9.54
CA TYR A 179 -23.92 5.04 -8.51
C TYR A 179 -25.09 5.92 -8.92
N TYR A 180 -25.63 6.68 -7.96
CA TYR A 180 -26.73 7.60 -8.19
C TYR A 180 -26.29 9.04 -7.97
N LEU A 181 -26.78 9.93 -8.84
CA LEU A 181 -26.64 11.39 -8.74
C LEU A 181 -28.01 12.07 -8.65
N PRO A 182 -28.07 13.30 -8.12
CA PRO A 182 -29.22 14.19 -8.27
C PRO A 182 -29.58 14.42 -9.75
N LYS A 183 -30.86 14.60 -10.04
CA LYS A 183 -31.38 14.77 -11.42
C LYS A 183 -30.86 16.04 -12.10
N GLU A 184 -30.49 17.04 -11.32
CA GLU A 184 -30.00 18.33 -11.81
C GLU A 184 -28.57 18.25 -12.36
N MET A 185 -27.83 17.17 -12.07
CA MET A 185 -26.46 16.98 -12.55
C MET A 185 -26.44 16.54 -14.01
N LYS A 186 -25.47 17.05 -14.76
CA LYS A 186 -25.19 16.60 -16.13
C LYS A 186 -24.26 15.40 -16.09
N VAL A 187 -24.62 14.35 -16.81
CA VAL A 187 -23.81 13.15 -16.99
C VAL A 187 -23.67 12.91 -18.48
N ASP A 188 -22.43 12.81 -18.95
CA ASP A 188 -22.15 12.49 -20.33
C ASP A 188 -22.08 10.98 -20.52
N SER A 189 -22.62 10.50 -21.64
CA SER A 189 -22.37 9.13 -22.09
C SER A 189 -21.00 9.04 -22.75
N MET A 190 -20.32 7.91 -22.60
CA MET A 190 -19.03 7.69 -23.21
C MET A 190 -18.95 6.27 -23.74
N ASN A 191 -18.35 6.12 -24.91
CA ASN A 191 -18.05 4.82 -25.50
C ASN A 191 -16.69 4.93 -26.16
N TYR A 192 -15.70 4.26 -25.59
CA TYR A 192 -14.33 4.26 -26.05
C TYR A 192 -13.86 2.82 -26.23
N LYS A 193 -13.18 2.57 -27.36
CA LYS A 193 -12.59 1.28 -27.68
C LYS A 193 -11.23 1.49 -28.33
N ASN A 194 -10.22 0.79 -27.82
CA ASN A 194 -8.87 0.78 -28.36
C ASN A 194 -8.29 -0.62 -28.29
N GLY A 195 -8.24 -1.32 -29.43
CA GLY A 195 -7.89 -2.75 -29.46
C GLY A 195 -8.87 -3.57 -28.61
N ASN A 196 -8.32 -4.27 -27.62
CA ASN A 196 -9.09 -5.09 -26.67
C ASN A 196 -9.56 -4.32 -25.43
N PHE A 197 -9.09 -3.09 -25.23
CA PHE A 197 -9.54 -2.24 -24.14
C PHE A 197 -10.84 -1.53 -24.53
N THR A 198 -11.83 -1.58 -23.63
CA THR A 198 -13.10 -0.87 -23.77
C THR A 198 -13.46 -0.11 -22.49
N LYS A 199 -14.12 1.03 -22.68
CA LYS A 199 -14.59 1.88 -21.59
C LYS A 199 -15.95 2.47 -21.97
N TYR A 200 -16.94 2.23 -21.12
CA TYR A 200 -18.33 2.60 -21.38
C TYR A 200 -18.92 3.34 -20.18
N GLN A 201 -19.68 4.40 -20.44
CA GLN A 201 -20.49 5.09 -19.45
C GLN A 201 -21.88 5.36 -20.02
N SER A 202 -22.88 4.93 -19.27
CA SER A 202 -24.29 5.19 -19.55
C SER A 202 -25.01 5.68 -18.32
N PHE A 203 -26.18 6.27 -18.53
CA PHE A 203 -27.03 6.68 -17.43
C PHE A 203 -28.50 6.46 -17.78
N GLU A 204 -29.29 6.27 -16.73
CA GLU A 204 -30.74 6.17 -16.80
C GLU A 204 -31.37 7.06 -15.72
N ILE A 205 -32.51 7.68 -16.02
CA ILE A 205 -33.23 8.51 -15.06
C ILE A 205 -34.24 7.63 -14.32
N ILE A 206 -34.11 7.53 -13.00
CA ILE A 206 -34.97 6.73 -12.14
C ILE A 206 -35.61 7.66 -11.10
N GLY A 207 -36.87 8.01 -11.32
CA GLY A 207 -37.58 8.97 -10.46
C GLY A 207 -36.87 10.33 -10.44
N ASN A 208 -36.38 10.74 -9.26
CA ASN A 208 -35.65 11.99 -9.07
C ASN A 208 -34.11 11.81 -8.99
N LYS A 209 -33.58 10.70 -9.50
CA LYS A 209 -32.14 10.41 -9.52
C LYS A 209 -31.69 9.97 -10.90
N ILE A 210 -30.41 10.16 -11.19
CA ILE A 210 -29.73 9.60 -12.35
C ILE A 210 -28.91 8.41 -11.84
N ARG A 211 -29.18 7.20 -12.35
CA ARG A 211 -28.29 6.06 -12.13
C ARG A 211 -27.24 6.07 -13.24
N VAL A 212 -25.97 6.14 -12.87
CA VAL A 212 -24.84 6.04 -13.80
C VAL A 212 -24.26 4.64 -13.69
N THR A 213 -23.97 4.04 -14.85
CA THR A 213 -23.23 2.79 -14.97
C THR A 213 -21.98 3.05 -15.79
N TYR A 214 -20.84 2.78 -15.19
CA TYR A 214 -19.52 2.86 -15.79
C TYR A 214 -18.91 1.47 -15.84
N SER A 215 -18.28 1.12 -16.96
CA SER A 215 -17.60 -0.17 -17.12
C SER A 215 -16.29 0.00 -17.87
N GLU A 216 -15.29 -0.76 -17.47
CA GLU A 216 -14.01 -0.96 -18.15
C GLU A 216 -13.74 -2.44 -18.31
N ASP A 217 -13.19 -2.84 -19.45
CA ASP A 217 -12.84 -4.22 -19.75
C ASP A 217 -11.58 -4.26 -20.63
N GLU A 218 -10.63 -5.12 -20.27
CA GLU A 218 -9.40 -5.39 -21.03
C GLU A 218 -9.25 -6.91 -21.17
N GLN A 219 -9.02 -7.37 -22.41
CA GLN A 219 -8.96 -8.78 -22.82
C GLN A 219 -7.76 -9.05 -23.75
#